data_AF-A0A1I7ZJT6-F1
#
_entry.id   AF-A0A1I7ZJT6-F1
#
_cell.length_a   1.000
_cell.length_b   1.000
_cell.length_c   1.000
_cell.angle_alpha   90.00
_cell.angle_beta   90.00
_cell.angle_gamma   90.00
#
_symmetry.space_group_name_H-M   'P 1'
#
loop_
_entity.id
_entity.type
_entity.pdbx_description
1 polymer ?
#
loop_
_entity_poly.entity_id
_entity_poly.type
_entity_poly.pdbx_seq_one_letter_code
_entity_poly.pdbx_strand_id
1 'polypeptide(L)'
;MSKWITEIEFFVEPIGTDNWITVNPEDVGVTELLMRLDAPVRRLNCKAYFNNCVKTLLSQYSELLTNVTSMSFFRLDKHGVRLAEHVASSGKLRFVNVDNTVPRGLYSSFLTDYFFSESCSNLTASFGDFGDVVKIVNRWKRENDRSLSPGRTLCKIGRNSEATSEAFKKAGFKTVSIESADVDVLNFIEEKFEARDHVESLLRLNHPSNKKRRIYAVFFTQQLRLDRATLEAFKKAGFKTVSIESADVDVLNFIEEKFEARDHVGSLRRLDHPSNQKRRIYAVFFTQHLRLDGGRRAMLFL
;
A
#
# COMPACT_ATOMS: atom_id res chain seq x y z
N MET A 1 4.66 -9.45 -35.77
CA MET A 1 4.10 -9.46 -34.41
C MET A 1 3.97 -8.01 -33.95
N SER A 2 2.75 -7.50 -33.77
CA SER A 2 2.53 -6.15 -33.26
C SER A 2 2.83 -6.12 -31.76
N LYS A 3 3.70 -5.21 -31.32
CA LYS A 3 3.90 -4.95 -29.89
C LYS A 3 2.68 -4.19 -29.39
N TRP A 4 2.10 -4.62 -28.28
CA TRP A 4 0.93 -4.06 -27.64
C TRP A 4 1.35 -3.51 -26.28
N ILE A 5 0.80 -2.36 -25.90
CA ILE A 5 1.09 -1.71 -24.62
C ILE A 5 0.12 -2.27 -23.60
N THR A 6 0.62 -2.95 -22.57
CA THR A 6 -0.22 -3.54 -21.53
C THR A 6 -0.48 -2.59 -20.37
N GLU A 7 0.43 -1.64 -20.13
CA GLU A 7 0.34 -0.72 -19.01
C GLU A 7 1.01 0.62 -19.34
N ILE A 8 0.41 1.71 -18.85
CA ILE A 8 0.99 3.05 -18.81
C ILE A 8 0.97 3.50 -17.36
N GLU A 9 2.12 3.90 -16.84
CA GLU A 9 2.23 4.41 -15.48
C GLU A 9 2.58 5.91 -15.46
N PHE A 10 1.81 6.66 -14.69
CA PHE A 10 2.04 8.06 -14.38
C PHE A 10 2.49 8.15 -12.93
N PHE A 11 3.50 8.97 -12.67
CA PHE A 11 3.97 9.19 -11.30
C PHE A 11 3.99 10.67 -10.99
N VAL A 12 3.48 10.99 -9.81
CA VAL A 12 3.50 12.33 -9.26
C VAL A 12 4.73 12.43 -8.37
N GLU A 13 5.69 13.25 -8.81
CA GLU A 13 6.96 13.52 -8.13
C GLU A 13 7.81 12.29 -7.80
N PRO A 14 8.34 11.58 -8.81
CA PRO A 14 9.32 10.54 -8.53
C PRO A 14 10.65 11.21 -8.11
N ILE A 15 11.28 10.70 -7.04
CA ILE A 15 12.68 11.01 -6.74
C ILE A 15 13.53 10.13 -7.66
N GLY A 16 14.48 10.72 -8.41
CA GLY A 16 15.41 10.00 -9.28
C GLY A 16 14.86 9.71 -10.68
N THR A 17 14.58 10.77 -11.45
CA THR A 17 13.82 10.72 -12.72
C THR A 17 14.65 10.94 -13.97
N ASP A 18 15.98 10.78 -13.91
CA ASP A 18 16.87 11.17 -15.01
C ASP A 18 16.55 10.47 -16.35
N ASN A 19 15.84 9.33 -16.32
CA ASN A 19 15.41 8.57 -17.50
C ASN A 19 13.91 8.69 -17.84
N TRP A 20 13.18 9.61 -17.22
CA TRP A 20 11.73 9.71 -17.34
C TRP A 20 11.32 10.78 -18.35
N ILE A 21 10.24 10.52 -19.07
CA ILE A 21 9.62 11.53 -19.93
C ILE A 21 8.68 12.37 -19.06
N THR A 22 9.03 13.63 -18.86
CA THR A 22 8.13 14.60 -18.23
C THR A 22 7.04 14.97 -19.22
N VAL A 23 5.80 14.84 -18.80
CA VAL A 23 4.63 15.30 -19.57
C VAL A 23 4.22 16.63 -18.97
N ASN A 24 4.38 17.73 -19.72
CA ASN A 24 3.86 19.03 -19.30
C ASN A 24 2.41 19.18 -19.79
N PRO A 25 1.59 20.02 -19.14
CA PRO A 25 0.21 20.20 -19.56
C PRO A 25 0.10 20.97 -20.89
N GLU A 26 1.16 21.68 -21.28
CA GLU A 26 1.28 22.38 -22.56
C GLU A 26 1.65 21.44 -23.72
N ASP A 27 2.10 20.21 -23.42
CA ASP A 27 2.46 19.19 -24.42
C ASP A 27 1.19 18.48 -24.96
N VAL A 28 0.30 19.24 -25.59
CA VAL A 28 -1.02 18.76 -26.06
C VAL A 28 -0.90 17.50 -26.91
N GLY A 29 0.06 17.46 -27.84
CA GLY A 29 0.27 16.29 -28.69
C GLY A 29 0.69 15.02 -27.93
N VAL A 30 1.46 15.16 -26.85
CA VAL A 30 1.85 14.03 -25.99
C VAL A 30 0.66 13.56 -25.18
N THR A 31 -0.11 14.48 -24.61
CA THR A 31 -1.32 14.15 -23.84
C THR A 31 -2.37 13.45 -24.70
N GLU A 32 -2.65 13.97 -25.89
CA GLU A 32 -3.54 13.33 -26.86
C GLU A 32 -3.06 11.94 -27.26
N LEU A 33 -1.76 11.78 -27.54
CA LEU A 33 -1.18 10.47 -27.85
C LEU A 33 -1.42 9.50 -26.68
N LEU A 34 -1.07 9.90 -25.46
CA LEU A 34 -1.28 9.09 -24.25
C LEU A 34 -2.74 8.73 -24.04
N MET A 35 -3.68 9.63 -24.34
CA MET A 35 -5.12 9.33 -24.30
C MET A 35 -5.54 8.31 -25.36
N ARG A 36 -4.93 8.31 -26.54
CA ARG A 36 -5.24 7.39 -27.65
C ARG A 36 -4.58 6.01 -27.55
N LEU A 37 -3.49 5.87 -26.79
CA LEU A 37 -2.82 4.58 -26.62
C LEU A 37 -3.75 3.58 -25.92
N ASP A 38 -4.10 2.50 -26.60
CA ASP A 38 -4.94 1.46 -26.01
C ASP A 38 -4.09 0.61 -25.05
N ALA A 39 -4.12 0.99 -23.77
CA ALA A 39 -3.50 0.26 -22.68
C ALA A 39 -4.58 -0.11 -21.67
N PRO A 40 -4.78 -1.41 -21.35
CA PRO A 40 -5.82 -1.85 -20.43
C PRO A 40 -5.59 -1.33 -19.00
N VAL A 41 -4.33 -1.09 -18.62
CA VAL A 41 -3.96 -0.53 -17.32
C VAL A 41 -3.33 0.85 -17.50
N ARG A 42 -3.91 1.84 -16.84
CA ARG A 42 -3.41 3.21 -16.76
C ARG A 42 -3.33 3.57 -15.29
N ARG A 43 -2.12 3.53 -14.75
CA ARG A 43 -1.86 3.63 -13.31
C ARG A 43 -1.37 5.02 -12.96
N LEU A 44 -2.01 5.68 -12.01
CA LEU A 44 -1.53 6.92 -11.42
C LEU A 44 -0.96 6.63 -10.02
N ASN A 45 0.35 6.78 -9.88
CA ASN A 45 1.11 6.56 -8.66
C ASN A 45 1.41 7.90 -7.97
N CYS A 46 0.76 8.13 -6.85
CA CYS A 46 0.94 9.35 -6.06
C CYS A 46 1.55 9.00 -4.70
N LYS A 47 2.88 8.87 -4.69
CA LYS A 47 3.63 8.42 -3.50
C LYS A 47 4.26 9.56 -2.69
N ALA A 48 4.60 10.66 -3.34
CA ALA A 48 5.03 11.91 -2.73
C ALA A 48 3.90 12.92 -2.97
N TYR A 49 3.36 13.51 -1.91
CA TYR A 49 2.18 14.37 -2.02
C TYR A 49 2.46 15.72 -1.38
N PHE A 50 2.49 16.76 -2.22
CA PHE A 50 2.19 18.12 -1.80
C PHE A 50 0.81 18.53 -2.33
N ASN A 51 0.07 19.33 -1.56
CA ASN A 51 -1.28 19.79 -1.89
C ASN A 51 -1.37 20.49 -3.26
N ASN A 52 -0.27 21.09 -3.72
CA ASN A 52 -0.20 21.79 -4.99
C ASN A 52 -0.26 20.83 -6.19
N CYS A 53 0.23 19.60 -6.05
CA CYS A 53 0.27 18.63 -7.14
C CYS A 53 -1.12 18.11 -7.46
N VAL A 54 -1.95 17.85 -6.44
CA VAL A 54 -3.36 17.49 -6.62
C VAL A 54 -4.12 18.60 -7.33
N LYS A 55 -3.92 19.86 -6.92
CA LYS A 55 -4.58 21.00 -7.58
C LYS A 55 -4.20 21.06 -9.05
N THR A 56 -2.91 20.91 -9.36
CA THR A 56 -2.38 20.92 -10.73
C THR A 56 -2.93 19.77 -11.56
N LEU A 57 -2.96 18.54 -11.02
CA LEU A 57 -3.56 17.38 -11.68
C LEU A 57 -5.04 17.62 -12.03
N LEU A 58 -5.81 18.13 -11.07
CA LEU A 58 -7.22 18.40 -11.27
C LEU A 58 -7.49 19.57 -12.23
N SER A 59 -6.63 20.60 -12.27
CA SER A 59 -6.85 21.78 -13.11
C SER A 59 -6.29 21.63 -14.52
N GLN A 60 -5.12 21.00 -14.66
CA GLN A 60 -4.37 20.98 -15.92
C GLN A 60 -4.37 19.61 -16.61
N TYR A 61 -4.66 18.52 -15.89
CA TYR A 61 -4.62 17.16 -16.43
C TYR A 61 -5.96 16.42 -16.30
N SER A 62 -7.06 17.13 -16.08
CA SER A 62 -8.39 16.55 -15.84
C SER A 62 -8.83 15.58 -16.95
N GLU A 63 -8.60 15.92 -18.21
CA GLU A 63 -8.94 15.06 -19.35
C GLU A 63 -8.15 13.75 -19.34
N LEU A 64 -6.83 13.83 -19.11
CA LEU A 64 -5.96 12.66 -18.98
C LEU A 64 -6.41 11.75 -17.81
N LEU A 65 -6.79 12.36 -16.69
CA LEU A 65 -7.27 11.65 -15.49
C LEU A 65 -8.53 10.83 -15.74
N THR A 66 -9.40 11.24 -16.69
CA THR A 66 -10.60 10.47 -17.03
C THR A 66 -10.31 9.08 -17.61
N ASN A 67 -9.09 8.83 -18.07
CA ASN A 67 -8.65 7.55 -18.62
C ASN A 67 -7.91 6.67 -17.60
N VAL A 68 -7.67 7.15 -16.38
CA VAL A 68 -6.97 6.38 -15.35
C VAL A 68 -7.85 5.23 -14.87
N THR A 69 -7.29 4.02 -14.89
CA THR A 69 -7.99 2.79 -14.45
C THR A 69 -7.49 2.28 -13.11
N SER A 70 -6.32 2.73 -12.66
CA SER A 70 -5.71 2.32 -11.39
C SER A 70 -5.07 3.52 -10.68
N MET A 71 -5.26 3.63 -9.37
CA MET A 71 -4.62 4.65 -8.54
C MET A 71 -3.91 4.03 -7.34
N SER A 72 -2.73 4.54 -7.02
CA SER A 72 -1.99 4.21 -5.82
C SER A 72 -1.63 5.46 -5.03
N PHE A 73 -1.98 5.47 -3.75
CA PHE A 73 -1.69 6.54 -2.80
C PHE A 73 -0.71 6.03 -1.75
N PHE A 74 0.29 6.84 -1.40
CA PHE A 74 1.03 6.56 -0.16
C PHE A 74 0.13 6.78 1.07
N ARG A 75 -0.55 7.92 1.13
CA ARG A 75 -1.54 8.26 2.16
C ARG A 75 -2.77 8.85 1.48
N LEU A 76 -3.95 8.53 2.00
CA LEU A 76 -5.20 9.13 1.54
C LEU A 76 -5.63 10.25 2.50
N ASP A 77 -5.49 11.48 2.06
CA ASP A 77 -5.94 12.69 2.77
C ASP A 77 -7.11 13.37 2.01
N LYS A 78 -7.51 14.57 2.44
CA LYS A 78 -8.60 15.33 1.83
C LYS A 78 -8.36 15.63 0.34
N HIS A 79 -7.11 15.91 -0.04
CA HIS A 79 -6.77 16.20 -1.43
C HIS A 79 -6.73 14.93 -2.26
N GLY A 80 -6.14 13.86 -1.72
CA GLY A 80 -6.13 12.53 -2.33
C GLY A 80 -7.53 11.99 -2.58
N VAL A 81 -8.46 12.15 -1.63
CA VAL A 81 -9.88 11.79 -1.82
C VAL A 81 -10.51 12.58 -2.95
N ARG A 82 -10.33 13.91 -2.98
CA ARG A 82 -10.89 14.73 -4.07
C ARG A 82 -10.38 14.30 -5.44
N LEU A 83 -9.09 13.93 -5.54
CA LEU A 83 -8.52 13.39 -6.77
C LEU A 83 -9.14 12.03 -7.14
N ALA A 84 -9.25 11.13 -6.16
CA ALA A 84 -9.84 9.82 -6.36
C ALA A 84 -11.32 9.91 -6.76
N GLU A 85 -12.09 10.81 -6.17
CA GLU A 85 -13.49 11.10 -6.53
C GLU A 85 -13.60 11.58 -7.97
N HIS A 86 -12.74 12.52 -8.38
CA HIS A 86 -12.71 13.01 -9.75
C HIS A 86 -12.43 11.87 -10.74
N VAL A 87 -11.41 11.06 -10.50
CA VAL A 87 -11.06 9.92 -11.36
C VAL A 87 -12.16 8.86 -11.33
N ALA A 88 -12.75 8.56 -10.17
CA ALA A 88 -13.85 7.61 -10.03
C ALA A 88 -15.12 8.05 -10.77
N SER A 89 -15.39 9.36 -10.84
CA SER A 89 -16.55 9.91 -11.56
C SER A 89 -16.55 9.61 -13.06
N SER A 90 -15.39 9.28 -13.64
CA SER A 90 -15.28 8.82 -15.04
C SER A 90 -15.89 7.43 -15.27
N GLY A 91 -16.13 6.66 -14.20
CA GLY A 91 -16.55 5.25 -14.28
C GLY A 91 -15.46 4.29 -14.77
N LYS A 92 -14.23 4.76 -15.04
CA LYS A 92 -13.13 3.92 -15.52
C LYS A 92 -12.19 3.44 -14.42
N LEU A 93 -12.23 4.05 -13.24
CA LEU A 93 -11.39 3.66 -12.10
C LEU A 93 -11.82 2.28 -11.58
N ARG A 94 -10.90 1.32 -11.68
CA ARG A 94 -11.12 -0.08 -11.28
C ARG A 94 -10.33 -0.47 -10.05
N PHE A 95 -9.16 0.12 -9.85
CA PHE A 95 -8.24 -0.26 -8.78
C PHE A 95 -7.85 0.96 -7.95
N VAL A 96 -8.00 0.87 -6.62
CA VAL A 96 -7.47 1.87 -5.68
C VAL A 96 -6.61 1.14 -4.65
N ASN A 97 -5.39 1.63 -4.46
CA ASN A 97 -4.46 1.13 -3.45
C ASN A 97 -4.01 2.27 -2.54
N VAL A 98 -4.05 2.05 -1.22
CA VAL A 98 -3.54 2.97 -0.20
C VAL A 98 -2.48 2.25 0.62
N ASP A 99 -1.23 2.71 0.49
CA ASP A 99 -0.08 2.05 1.12
C ASP A 99 0.01 2.29 2.63
N ASN A 100 -0.49 3.41 3.13
CA ASN A 100 -0.51 3.70 4.56
C ASN A 100 -1.91 3.53 5.15
N THR A 101 -1.99 3.60 6.48
CA THR A 101 -3.25 3.54 7.21
C THR A 101 -4.15 4.72 6.84
N VAL A 102 -5.37 4.42 6.38
CA VAL A 102 -6.45 5.36 6.14
C VAL A 102 -6.91 5.89 7.51
N PRO A 103 -6.80 7.21 7.76
CA PRO A 103 -7.26 7.79 9.01
C PRO A 103 -8.77 7.62 9.18
N ARG A 104 -9.22 7.55 10.44
CA ARG A 104 -10.64 7.48 10.79
C ARG A 104 -11.40 8.71 10.26
N GLY A 105 -12.63 8.50 9.78
CA GLY A 105 -13.55 9.59 9.43
C GLY A 105 -13.88 9.67 7.94
N LEU A 106 -13.85 10.88 7.37
CA LEU A 106 -14.39 11.19 6.03
C LEU A 106 -13.77 10.38 4.88
N TYR A 107 -12.57 9.85 5.06
CA TYR A 107 -11.90 9.07 4.00
C TYR A 107 -12.50 7.67 3.85
N SER A 108 -13.11 7.13 4.91
CA SER A 108 -13.71 5.79 4.87
C SER A 108 -15.03 5.76 4.13
N SER A 109 -15.80 6.87 4.11
CA SER A 109 -17.05 6.94 3.35
C SER A 109 -16.78 6.86 1.85
N PHE A 110 -15.84 7.67 1.34
CA PHE A 110 -15.44 7.61 -0.07
C PHE A 110 -14.98 6.19 -0.47
N LEU A 111 -14.06 5.58 0.29
CA LEU A 111 -13.57 4.24 -0.02
C LEU A 111 -14.68 3.19 0.04
N THR A 112 -15.61 3.32 0.98
CA THR A 112 -16.77 2.44 1.07
C THR A 112 -17.65 2.61 -0.16
N ASP A 113 -18.03 3.84 -0.52
CA ASP A 113 -18.89 4.10 -1.67
C ASP A 113 -18.24 3.66 -2.99
N TYR A 114 -16.96 3.98 -3.16
CA TYR A 114 -16.18 3.49 -4.29
C TYR A 114 -16.11 1.95 -4.30
N PHE A 115 -15.87 1.29 -3.15
CA PHE A 115 -15.87 -0.17 -3.06
C PHE A 115 -17.20 -0.82 -3.43
N PHE A 116 -18.33 -0.09 -3.43
CA PHE A 116 -19.63 -0.57 -3.89
C PHE A 116 -20.04 -0.03 -5.27
N SER A 117 -19.28 0.91 -5.84
CA SER A 117 -19.51 1.42 -7.20
C SER A 117 -19.33 0.33 -8.26
N GLU A 118 -20.01 0.43 -9.40
CA GLU A 118 -19.94 -0.56 -10.47
C GLU A 118 -18.52 -0.71 -11.06
N SER A 119 -17.76 0.39 -11.12
CA SER A 119 -16.43 0.42 -11.74
C SER A 119 -15.36 -0.26 -10.88
N CYS A 120 -15.53 -0.28 -9.55
CA CYS A 120 -14.52 -0.84 -8.66
C CYS A 120 -14.40 -2.35 -8.79
N SER A 121 -13.21 -2.81 -9.16
CA SER A 121 -12.81 -4.22 -9.15
C SER A 121 -11.97 -4.57 -7.93
N ASN A 122 -11.15 -3.65 -7.42
CA ASN A 122 -10.28 -3.93 -6.28
C ASN A 122 -10.03 -2.66 -5.44
N LEU A 123 -10.08 -2.84 -4.12
CA LEU A 123 -9.65 -1.86 -3.14
C LEU A 123 -8.62 -2.50 -2.22
N THR A 124 -7.43 -1.91 -2.13
CA THR A 124 -6.42 -2.30 -1.15
C THR A 124 -6.18 -1.13 -0.21
N ALA A 125 -6.53 -1.28 1.06
CA ALA A 125 -6.40 -0.19 2.03
C ALA A 125 -6.31 -0.74 3.46
N SER A 126 -5.41 -0.17 4.25
CA SER A 126 -5.34 -0.43 5.69
C SER A 126 -6.20 0.58 6.42
N PHE A 127 -7.31 0.13 7.01
CA PHE A 127 -8.16 1.02 7.81
C PHE A 127 -7.60 1.16 9.22
N GLY A 128 -7.53 2.41 9.72
CA GLY A 128 -7.11 2.67 11.09
C GLY A 128 -8.16 2.29 12.13
N ASP A 129 -9.44 2.34 11.74
CA ASP A 129 -10.60 1.99 12.57
C ASP A 129 -11.25 0.71 12.03
N PHE A 130 -11.30 -0.35 12.82
CA PHE A 130 -11.95 -1.61 12.43
C PHE A 130 -13.46 -1.42 12.21
N GLY A 131 -14.09 -0.42 12.86
CA GLY A 131 -15.47 -0.04 12.63
C GLY A 131 -15.78 0.34 11.18
N ASP A 132 -14.82 0.90 10.44
CA ASP A 132 -15.01 1.20 9.02
C ASP A 132 -15.08 -0.08 8.17
N VAL A 133 -14.30 -1.10 8.52
CA VAL A 133 -14.40 -2.42 7.88
C VAL A 133 -15.73 -3.09 8.22
N VAL A 134 -16.18 -2.99 9.47
CA VAL A 134 -17.49 -3.50 9.88
C VAL A 134 -18.62 -2.85 9.06
N LYS A 135 -18.54 -1.54 8.75
CA LYS A 135 -19.49 -0.87 7.85
C LYS A 135 -19.49 -1.48 6.45
N ILE A 136 -18.31 -1.70 5.86
CA ILE A 136 -18.16 -2.35 4.55
C ILE A 136 -18.79 -3.76 4.59
N VAL A 137 -18.48 -4.55 5.62
CA VAL A 137 -19.01 -5.92 5.79
C VAL A 137 -20.53 -5.93 5.94
N ASN A 138 -21.08 -5.02 6.74
CA ASN A 138 -22.52 -4.93 6.96
C ASN A 138 -23.25 -4.49 5.69
N ARG A 139 -22.68 -3.55 4.93
CA ARG A 139 -23.22 -3.17 3.62
C ARG A 139 -23.13 -4.33 2.62
N TRP A 140 -21.99 -5.01 2.56
CA TRP A 140 -21.79 -6.19 1.72
C TRP A 140 -22.82 -7.29 1.96
N LYS A 141 -23.25 -7.51 3.21
CA LYS A 141 -24.27 -8.50 3.55
C LYS A 141 -25.69 -8.08 3.12
N ARG A 142 -25.96 -6.79 2.97
CA ARG A 142 -27.29 -6.25 2.63
C ARG A 142 -27.45 -5.94 1.14
N GLU A 143 -26.35 -5.68 0.45
CA GLU A 143 -26.35 -5.26 -0.95
C GLU A 143 -26.89 -6.36 -1.87
N ASN A 144 -27.51 -5.96 -2.97
CA ASN A 144 -28.04 -6.92 -3.93
C ASN A 144 -26.89 -7.54 -4.75
N ASP A 145 -26.89 -8.86 -4.91
CA ASP A 145 -25.90 -9.55 -5.72
C ASP A 145 -26.07 -9.31 -7.23
N ARG A 146 -27.00 -8.48 -7.68
CA ARG A 146 -27.09 -8.12 -9.11
C ARG A 146 -26.27 -6.89 -9.44
N SER A 147 -26.07 -5.97 -8.50
CA SER A 147 -25.39 -4.68 -8.76
C SER A 147 -23.86 -4.74 -8.65
N LEU A 148 -23.31 -5.65 -7.83
CA LEU A 148 -21.84 -5.69 -7.66
C LEU A 148 -21.14 -6.33 -8.87
N SER A 149 -19.97 -5.82 -9.23
CA SER A 149 -19.07 -6.52 -10.15
C SER A 149 -18.51 -7.80 -9.48
N PRO A 150 -18.31 -8.89 -10.24
CA PRO A 150 -17.62 -10.08 -9.74
C PRO A 150 -16.15 -9.78 -9.42
N GLY A 151 -15.55 -10.55 -8.50
CA GLY A 151 -14.10 -10.53 -8.26
C GLY A 151 -13.57 -9.42 -7.34
N ARG A 152 -14.41 -8.79 -6.51
CA ARG A 152 -13.96 -7.74 -5.58
C ARG A 152 -13.01 -8.28 -4.53
N THR A 153 -11.92 -7.55 -4.34
CA THR A 153 -10.90 -7.89 -3.33
C THR A 153 -10.70 -6.68 -2.41
N LEU A 154 -10.69 -6.92 -1.09
CA LEU A 154 -10.43 -5.91 -0.06
C LEU A 154 -9.12 -6.24 0.68
N CYS A 155 -7.98 -6.00 0.05
CA CYS A 155 -6.71 -6.41 0.63
C CYS A 155 -6.21 -5.44 1.70
N LYS A 156 -5.49 -6.00 2.68
CA LYS A 156 -4.60 -5.32 3.63
C LYS A 156 -5.28 -4.55 4.76
N ILE A 157 -5.94 -5.23 5.70
CA ILE A 157 -6.54 -4.55 6.86
C ILE A 157 -5.64 -4.67 8.08
N GLY A 158 -5.09 -3.52 8.49
CA GLY A 158 -4.72 -3.20 9.87
C GLY A 158 -3.37 -3.72 10.36
N ARG A 159 -2.45 -2.79 10.65
CA ARG A 159 -1.40 -2.94 11.67
C ARG A 159 -1.87 -2.52 13.07
N ASN A 160 -3.09 -1.98 13.18
CA ASN A 160 -3.65 -1.53 14.45
C ASN A 160 -4.19 -2.72 15.25
N SER A 161 -4.02 -2.65 16.56
CA SER A 161 -4.34 -3.71 17.54
C SER A 161 -5.79 -4.22 17.49
N GLU A 162 -6.73 -3.44 16.95
CA GLU A 162 -8.15 -3.81 16.92
C GLU A 162 -8.55 -4.67 15.72
N ALA A 163 -7.86 -4.53 14.59
CA ALA A 163 -8.21 -5.21 13.36
C ALA A 163 -7.51 -6.58 13.27
N THR A 164 -7.74 -7.45 14.25
CA THR A 164 -7.13 -8.79 14.32
C THR A 164 -7.87 -9.82 13.47
N SER A 165 -7.20 -10.93 13.13
CA SER A 165 -7.84 -12.07 12.45
C SER A 165 -9.12 -12.54 13.19
N GLU A 166 -9.12 -12.50 14.51
CA GLU A 166 -10.24 -12.86 15.38
C GLU A 166 -11.42 -11.89 15.25
N ALA A 167 -11.15 -10.58 15.14
CA ALA A 167 -12.18 -9.58 14.90
C ALA A 167 -12.88 -9.81 13.54
N PHE A 168 -12.11 -10.18 12.51
CA PHE A 168 -12.65 -10.57 11.21
C PHE A 168 -13.47 -11.85 11.25
N LYS A 169 -13.00 -12.89 11.97
CA LYS A 169 -13.76 -14.13 12.18
C LYS A 169 -15.10 -13.83 12.85
N LYS A 170 -15.13 -12.96 13.87
CA LYS A 170 -16.37 -12.48 14.51
C LYS A 170 -17.29 -11.72 13.54
N ALA A 171 -16.72 -10.99 12.57
CA ALA A 171 -17.49 -10.34 11.51
C ALA A 171 -18.05 -11.33 10.45
N GLY A 172 -17.69 -12.61 10.53
CA GLY A 172 -18.19 -13.69 9.66
C GLY A 172 -17.21 -14.14 8.59
N PHE A 173 -15.96 -13.67 8.60
CA PHE A 173 -14.93 -14.19 7.71
C PHE A 173 -14.54 -15.61 8.10
N LYS A 174 -14.17 -16.41 7.10
CA LYS A 174 -13.64 -17.77 7.27
C LYS A 174 -12.19 -17.81 6.86
N THR A 175 -11.35 -18.52 7.61
CA THR A 175 -9.98 -18.79 7.19
C THR A 175 -9.98 -19.63 5.92
N VAL A 176 -9.09 -19.29 4.99
CA VAL A 176 -8.84 -20.03 3.75
C VAL A 176 -7.35 -20.35 3.70
N SER A 177 -6.98 -21.59 3.39
CA SER A 177 -5.57 -21.93 3.19
C SER A 177 -5.10 -21.28 1.89
N ILE A 178 -3.85 -20.80 1.87
CA ILE A 178 -3.28 -20.11 0.70
C ILE A 178 -3.33 -21.03 -0.54
N GLU A 179 -3.08 -22.32 -0.35
CA GLU A 179 -3.11 -23.34 -1.41
C GLU A 179 -4.51 -23.54 -2.02
N SER A 180 -5.57 -23.21 -1.27
CA SER A 180 -6.98 -23.33 -1.69
C SER A 180 -7.59 -22.02 -2.18
N ALA A 181 -6.85 -20.92 -2.13
CA ALA A 181 -7.31 -19.61 -2.59
C ALA A 181 -7.40 -19.55 -4.11
N ASP A 182 -8.18 -18.61 -4.64
CA ASP A 182 -8.25 -18.46 -6.09
C ASP A 182 -6.93 -17.96 -6.67
N VAL A 183 -6.61 -18.45 -7.86
CA VAL A 183 -5.41 -18.07 -8.61
C VAL A 183 -5.33 -16.54 -8.77
N ASP A 184 -6.44 -15.86 -9.07
CA ASP A 184 -6.46 -14.40 -9.22
C ASP A 184 -6.08 -13.66 -7.93
N VAL A 185 -6.51 -14.19 -6.78
CA VAL A 185 -6.19 -13.62 -5.46
C VAL A 185 -4.73 -13.87 -5.13
N LEU A 186 -4.21 -15.07 -5.43
CA LEU A 186 -2.81 -15.40 -5.21
C LEU A 186 -1.88 -14.59 -6.09
N ASN A 187 -2.22 -14.43 -7.38
CA ASN A 187 -1.49 -13.59 -8.31
C ASN A 187 -1.50 -12.14 -7.84
N PHE A 188 -2.65 -11.64 -7.37
CA PHE A 188 -2.75 -10.30 -6.80
C PHE A 188 -1.87 -10.15 -5.55
N ILE A 189 -1.87 -11.12 -4.64
CA ILE A 189 -1.04 -11.09 -3.44
C ILE A 189 0.45 -11.10 -3.82
N GLU A 190 0.84 -11.94 -4.76
CA GLU A 190 2.22 -12.07 -5.21
C GLU A 190 2.73 -10.82 -5.94
N GLU A 191 1.94 -10.29 -6.88
CA GLU A 191 2.24 -9.04 -7.59
C GLU A 191 2.36 -7.87 -6.60
N LYS A 192 1.46 -7.80 -5.61
CA LYS A 192 1.37 -6.63 -4.75
C LYS A 192 2.33 -6.65 -3.57
N PHE A 193 2.63 -7.83 -3.06
CA PHE A 193 3.41 -7.99 -1.83
C PHE A 193 4.74 -8.72 -2.04
N GLU A 194 5.06 -9.10 -3.29
CA GLU A 194 6.32 -9.73 -3.72
C GLU A 194 6.65 -11.06 -3.05
N ALA A 195 5.80 -11.55 -2.13
CA ALA A 195 6.00 -12.84 -1.46
C ALA A 195 4.70 -13.38 -0.85
N ARG A 196 4.35 -14.61 -1.24
CA ARG A 196 3.29 -15.39 -0.59
C ARG A 196 3.67 -15.85 0.82
N ASP A 197 4.96 -16.06 1.06
CA ASP A 197 5.53 -16.54 2.31
C ASP A 197 5.31 -15.58 3.50
N HIS A 198 4.93 -14.33 3.22
CA HIS A 198 4.64 -13.34 4.25
C HIS A 198 3.17 -13.28 4.63
N VAL A 199 2.28 -14.03 3.98
CA VAL A 199 0.86 -14.09 4.36
C VAL A 199 0.72 -14.93 5.63
N GLU A 200 0.36 -14.29 6.73
CA GLU A 200 0.07 -14.94 8.01
C GLU A 200 -1.28 -15.63 7.98
N SER A 201 -2.30 -14.94 7.48
CA SER A 201 -3.63 -15.52 7.30
C SER A 201 -4.37 -14.88 6.15
N LEU A 202 -5.10 -15.72 5.42
CA LEU A 202 -6.03 -15.32 4.38
C LEU A 202 -7.44 -15.63 4.86
N LEU A 203 -8.28 -14.60 4.91
CA LEU A 203 -9.67 -14.70 5.33
C LEU A 203 -10.59 -14.39 4.15
N ARG A 204 -11.74 -15.06 4.09
CA ARG A 204 -12.74 -14.90 3.03
C ARG A 204 -14.13 -14.72 3.63
N LEU A 205 -14.87 -13.74 3.13
CA LEU A 205 -16.28 -13.52 3.40
C LEU A 205 -17.08 -13.68 2.10
N ASN A 206 -17.95 -14.68 2.03
CA ASN A 206 -18.84 -14.85 0.88
C ASN A 206 -20.05 -13.91 0.97
N HIS A 207 -20.57 -13.47 -0.17
CA HIS A 207 -21.85 -12.77 -0.22
C HIS A 207 -22.99 -13.75 0.15
N PRO A 208 -23.98 -13.33 0.97
CA PRO A 208 -25.04 -14.23 1.44
C PRO A 208 -25.87 -14.81 0.29
N SER A 209 -26.20 -14.00 -0.71
CA SER A 209 -27.01 -14.43 -1.86
C SER A 209 -26.20 -15.10 -2.98
N ASN A 210 -24.87 -14.95 -3.00
CA ASN A 210 -24.05 -15.39 -4.14
C ASN A 210 -22.63 -15.78 -3.74
N LYS A 211 -22.38 -17.09 -3.62
CA LYS A 211 -21.07 -17.63 -3.19
C LYS A 211 -19.91 -17.33 -4.15
N LYS A 212 -20.19 -16.95 -5.41
CA LYS A 212 -19.14 -16.53 -6.36
C LYS A 212 -18.60 -15.14 -6.04
N ARG A 213 -19.37 -14.34 -5.30
CA ARG A 213 -18.98 -13.02 -4.81
C ARG A 213 -18.42 -13.16 -3.42
N ARG A 214 -17.25 -12.60 -3.21
CA ARG A 214 -16.47 -12.78 -1.99
C ARG A 214 -15.58 -11.58 -1.77
N ILE A 215 -15.26 -11.33 -0.51
CA ILE A 215 -14.26 -10.39 -0.06
C ILE A 215 -13.13 -11.20 0.57
N TYR A 216 -11.91 -10.90 0.19
CA TYR A 216 -10.72 -11.42 0.85
C TYR A 216 -10.14 -10.38 1.79
N ALA A 217 -9.67 -10.79 2.96
CA ALA A 217 -8.83 -10.00 3.86
C ALA A 217 -7.52 -10.76 4.07
N VAL A 218 -6.39 -10.07 3.89
CA VAL A 218 -5.05 -10.66 3.92
C VAL A 218 -4.26 -10.03 5.06
N PHE A 219 -3.73 -10.89 5.93
CA PHE A 219 -2.85 -10.55 7.04
C PHE A 219 -1.44 -10.96 6.69
N PHE A 220 -0.48 -10.09 6.97
CA PHE A 220 0.93 -10.37 6.73
C PHE A 220 1.67 -10.46 8.05
N THR A 221 2.64 -11.37 8.13
CA THR A 221 3.52 -11.45 9.29
C THR A 221 4.25 -10.12 9.44
N GLN A 222 4.34 -9.62 10.67
CA GLN A 222 4.95 -8.30 10.97
C GLN A 222 6.46 -8.24 10.69
N GLN A 223 7.06 -9.27 10.09
CA GLN A 223 8.44 -9.23 9.68
C GLN A 223 8.60 -8.10 8.66
N LEU A 224 9.17 -7.00 9.18
CA LEU A 224 9.67 -5.86 8.43
C LEU A 224 10.23 -6.35 7.11
N ARG A 225 9.91 -5.63 6.02
CA ARG A 225 10.42 -5.83 4.66
C ARG A 225 11.94 -5.66 4.55
N LEU A 226 12.70 -6.27 5.46
CA LEU A 226 14.01 -6.77 5.15
C LEU A 226 13.75 -8.02 4.34
N ASP A 227 14.01 -7.95 3.03
CA ASP A 227 14.04 -9.15 2.23
C ASP A 227 14.89 -10.22 2.97
N ARG A 228 14.42 -11.46 2.94
CA ARG A 228 15.04 -12.56 3.71
C ARG A 228 16.53 -12.66 3.43
N ALA A 229 16.95 -12.37 2.20
CA ALA A 229 18.36 -12.33 1.80
C ALA A 229 19.16 -11.28 2.58
N THR A 230 18.61 -10.08 2.79
CA THR A 230 19.22 -9.01 3.57
C THR A 230 19.29 -9.38 5.04
N LEU A 231 18.21 -9.95 5.60
CA LEU A 231 18.22 -10.39 6.99
C LEU A 231 19.31 -11.46 7.23
N GLU A 232 19.38 -12.45 6.33
CA GLU A 232 20.42 -13.47 6.36
C GLU A 232 21.82 -12.89 6.09
N ALA A 233 21.95 -11.87 5.24
CA ALA A 233 23.23 -11.19 5.00
C ALA A 233 23.72 -10.48 6.27
N PHE A 234 22.85 -9.76 6.99
CA PHE A 234 23.19 -9.15 8.29
C PHE A 234 23.57 -10.22 9.32
N LYS A 235 22.80 -11.32 9.40
CA LYS A 235 23.09 -12.44 10.29
C LYS A 235 24.44 -13.09 9.98
N LYS A 236 24.73 -13.35 8.70
CA LYS A 236 26.03 -13.87 8.22
C LYS A 236 27.18 -12.91 8.50
N ALA A 237 26.93 -11.60 8.45
CA ALA A 237 27.89 -10.57 8.85
C ALA A 237 28.06 -10.43 10.37
N GLY A 238 27.39 -11.26 11.18
CA GLY A 238 27.54 -11.28 12.64
C GLY A 238 26.62 -10.30 13.39
N PHE A 239 25.70 -9.62 12.71
CA PHE A 239 24.77 -8.72 13.38
C PHE A 239 23.74 -9.51 14.20
N LYS A 240 23.56 -9.10 15.45
CA LYS A 240 22.57 -9.63 16.39
C LYS A 240 21.33 -8.73 16.42
N THR A 241 20.14 -9.30 16.59
CA THR A 241 18.93 -8.52 16.88
C THR A 241 19.04 -7.89 18.25
N VAL A 242 18.72 -6.61 18.37
CA VAL A 242 18.60 -5.91 19.65
C VAL A 242 17.15 -5.46 19.80
N SER A 243 16.52 -5.80 20.92
CA SER A 243 15.20 -5.23 21.24
C SER A 243 15.37 -3.75 21.53
N ILE A 244 14.51 -2.91 20.96
CA ILE A 244 14.53 -1.45 21.15
C ILE A 244 14.39 -1.11 22.64
N GLU A 245 13.58 -1.87 23.38
CA GLU A 245 13.36 -1.71 24.83
C GLU A 245 14.62 -2.01 25.66
N SER A 246 15.52 -2.83 25.12
CA SER A 246 16.80 -3.20 25.76
C SER A 246 18.00 -2.43 25.23
N ALA A 247 17.80 -1.56 24.25
CA ALA A 247 18.88 -0.80 23.64
C ALA A 247 19.38 0.27 24.63
N ASP A 248 20.67 0.58 24.53
CA ASP A 248 21.29 1.62 25.35
C ASP A 248 20.59 2.97 25.10
N VAL A 249 20.29 3.70 26.17
CA VAL A 249 19.59 4.99 26.11
C VAL A 249 20.36 5.98 25.25
N ASP A 250 21.69 5.95 25.30
CA ASP A 250 22.54 6.84 24.50
C ASP A 250 22.40 6.53 23.00
N VAL A 251 22.25 5.25 22.63
CA VAL A 251 22.04 4.83 21.23
C VAL A 251 20.67 5.29 20.74
N LEU A 252 19.64 5.16 21.58
CA LEU A 252 18.29 5.62 21.23
C LEU A 252 18.22 7.14 21.11
N ASN A 253 18.82 7.88 22.04
CA ASN A 253 18.92 9.33 21.99
C ASN A 253 19.68 9.78 20.73
N PHE A 254 20.75 9.08 20.36
CA PHE A 254 21.49 9.38 19.15
C PHE A 254 20.68 9.09 17.88
N ILE A 255 19.91 7.99 17.83
CA ILE A 255 19.00 7.71 16.72
C ILE A 255 17.92 8.79 16.64
N GLU A 256 17.37 9.21 17.78
CA GLU A 256 16.39 10.29 17.86
C GLU A 256 16.97 11.62 17.37
N GLU A 257 18.18 11.97 17.79
CA GLU A 257 18.88 13.19 17.33
C GLU A 257 19.16 13.14 15.83
N LYS A 258 19.63 12.00 15.30
CA LYS A 258 20.05 11.90 13.88
C LYS A 258 18.89 11.75 12.91
N PHE A 259 17.80 11.13 13.33
CA PHE A 259 16.71 10.78 12.45
C PHE A 259 15.39 11.47 12.84
N GLU A 260 15.36 12.22 13.94
CA GLU A 260 14.17 12.93 14.45
C GLU A 260 12.96 12.00 14.68
N ALA A 261 13.21 10.70 14.88
CA ALA A 261 12.17 9.67 14.71
C ALA A 261 12.41 8.37 15.50
N ARG A 262 12.53 8.46 16.82
CA ARG A 262 12.67 7.27 17.68
C ARG A 262 11.49 6.30 17.53
N ASP A 263 10.27 6.83 17.47
CA ASP A 263 9.03 6.05 17.36
C ASP A 263 8.88 5.34 16.00
N HIS A 264 9.81 5.57 15.07
CA HIS A 264 9.80 4.95 13.75
C HIS A 264 10.86 3.87 13.60
N VAL A 265 11.66 3.56 14.62
CA VAL A 265 12.57 2.43 14.56
C VAL A 265 11.77 1.13 14.64
N GLY A 266 11.84 0.31 13.60
CA GLY A 266 11.16 -1.00 13.54
C GLY A 266 12.02 -2.14 14.02
N SER A 267 13.31 -2.14 13.67
CA SER A 267 14.25 -3.07 14.27
C SER A 267 15.64 -2.46 14.35
N LEU A 268 16.37 -2.90 15.37
CA LEU A 268 17.76 -2.53 15.59
C LEU A 268 18.62 -3.79 15.51
N ARG A 269 19.69 -3.73 14.72
CA ARG A 269 20.68 -4.80 14.62
C ARG A 269 22.02 -4.25 15.09
N ARG A 270 22.76 -5.03 15.88
CA ARG A 270 24.05 -4.62 16.45
C ARG A 270 25.15 -5.59 16.04
N LEU A 271 26.28 -5.04 15.60
CA LEU A 271 27.53 -5.76 15.41
C LEU A 271 28.56 -5.22 16.41
N ASP A 272 29.09 -6.11 17.25
CA ASP A 272 30.14 -5.77 18.21
C ASP A 272 31.48 -5.72 17.48
N HIS A 273 32.29 -4.67 17.69
CA HIS A 273 33.58 -4.56 17.02
C HIS A 273 34.55 -5.64 17.53
N PRO A 274 35.23 -6.41 16.64
CA PRO A 274 35.97 -7.61 17.03
C PRO A 274 37.14 -7.32 17.99
N SER A 275 37.78 -6.15 17.86
CA SER A 275 38.94 -5.77 18.68
C SER A 275 38.65 -4.75 19.78
N ASN A 276 37.42 -4.25 19.89
CA ASN A 276 37.08 -3.21 20.87
C ASN A 276 35.63 -3.32 21.31
N GLN A 277 35.42 -3.92 22.48
CA GLN A 277 34.08 -4.17 23.03
C GLN A 277 33.25 -2.90 23.29
N LYS A 278 33.89 -1.72 23.29
CA LYS A 278 33.21 -0.44 23.44
C LYS A 278 32.69 0.15 22.12
N ARG A 279 33.15 -0.34 20.96
CA ARG A 279 32.68 0.12 19.63
C ARG A 279 31.62 -0.82 19.07
N ARG A 280 30.53 -0.25 18.55
CA ARG A 280 29.35 -1.02 18.12
C ARG A 280 28.76 -0.39 16.86
N ILE A 281 28.55 -1.21 15.84
CA ILE A 281 27.87 -0.77 14.62
C ILE A 281 26.39 -1.13 14.76
N TYR A 282 25.53 -0.15 14.54
CA TYR A 282 24.08 -0.36 14.54
C TYR A 282 23.52 -0.21 13.14
N ALA A 283 22.78 -1.21 12.68
CA ALA A 283 21.92 -1.06 11.51
C ALA A 283 20.50 -0.80 12.00
N VAL A 284 19.98 0.38 11.66
CA VAL A 284 18.68 0.87 12.10
C VAL A 284 17.70 0.71 10.94
N PHE A 285 16.61 -0.01 11.18
CA PHE A 285 15.57 -0.25 10.18
C PHE A 285 14.30 0.42 10.63
N PHE A 286 13.78 1.36 9.85
CA PHE A 286 12.60 2.13 10.21
C PHE A 286 11.30 1.45 9.72
N THR A 287 10.20 1.61 10.46
CA THR A 287 8.86 1.05 10.20
C THR A 287 8.10 1.69 9.05
N GLN A 288 8.70 2.71 8.38
CA GLN A 288 8.33 3.34 7.09
C GLN A 288 8.02 4.86 7.12
N HIS A 289 8.27 5.59 8.21
CA HIS A 289 7.84 7.00 8.28
C HIS A 289 8.86 8.10 7.92
N LEU A 290 10.13 7.79 7.70
CA LEU A 290 11.10 8.75 7.16
C LEU A 290 11.36 8.44 5.68
N ARG A 291 10.59 9.07 4.80
CA ARG A 291 10.95 9.25 3.39
C ARG A 291 11.41 10.68 3.20
N LEU A 292 12.61 10.97 3.68
CA LEU A 292 13.45 12.00 3.09
C LEU A 292 14.51 11.21 2.29
N ASP A 293 14.41 11.29 0.97
CA ASP A 293 15.32 10.74 -0.04
C ASP A 293 15.50 9.21 -0.13
N GLY A 294 14.88 8.64 -1.16
CA GLY A 294 15.44 7.51 -1.92
C GLY A 294 16.00 6.35 -1.11
N GLY A 295 15.12 5.60 -0.44
CA GLY A 295 15.35 4.24 0.07
C GLY A 295 16.78 3.88 0.48
N ARG A 296 17.18 4.24 1.71
CA ARG A 296 18.38 3.64 2.30
C ARG A 296 18.19 3.18 3.74
N ARG A 297 18.75 1.99 3.96
CA ARG A 297 19.17 1.44 5.23
C ARG A 297 20.22 2.41 5.78
N ALA A 298 20.03 2.92 6.98
CA ALA A 298 21.08 3.68 7.65
C ALA A 298 21.98 2.69 8.40
N MET A 299 23.25 2.62 8.00
CA MET A 299 24.28 1.96 8.80
C MET A 299 24.93 3.05 9.65
N LEU A 300 24.75 2.92 10.96
CA LEU A 300 25.24 3.86 11.94
C LEU A 300 26.52 3.31 12.57
N PHE A 301 27.58 4.11 12.56
CA PHE A 301 28.85 3.80 13.21
C PHE A 301 28.91 4.59 14.52
N LEU A 302 28.96 3.88 15.66
CA LEU A 302 29.16 4.43 17.00
C LEU A 302 30.44 3.84 17.64
#